data_AF-A0A660T595-F1
#
_entry.id   AF-A0A660T595-F1
#
_cell.length_a   1.000
_cell.length_b   1.000
_cell.length_c   1.000
_cell.angle_alpha   90.00
_cell.angle_beta   90.00
_cell.angle_gamma   90.00
#
_symmetry.space_group_name_H-M   'P 1'
#
loop_
_entity.id
_entity.type
_entity.pdbx_description
1 polymer ?
#
loop_
_entity_poly.entity_id
_entity_poly.type
_entity_poly.pdbx_seq_one_letter_code
_entity_poly.pdbx_strand_id
1 'polypeptide(L)'
;DILSDNNSRYPGFGEDSIMETGFEAMFKTGTSNQFQNIWALGSTPEYTVGIWMGNFSGHTVIGRTGSSLPAAIAAEMLEIIHTEGAVFGKVPDSKEVKLCTLSGLIPNAYTPSTYFEFLPVDAEINISDWHIPDPLNPNNGALTVYPEEYSSWLSLKDRSGFISKGRNKPEIIYPSNNSVFFIDPTVPVIDQILKIRTIGFSGELSSVIINGNVVDEVTNGNYNFELQKGEWQIEFKNTIGSNKIKIYIR
;
A
#
# COMPACT_ATOMS: atom_id res chain seq x y z
N ASP A 1 13.01 6.77 -12.28
CA ASP A 1 14.01 7.14 -11.27
C ASP A 1 14.07 6.16 -10.11
N ILE A 2 12.95 5.78 -9.48
CA ILE A 2 12.97 4.88 -8.30
C ILE A 2 13.76 3.55 -8.46
N LEU A 3 13.88 3.01 -9.67
CA LEU A 3 14.65 1.78 -9.91
C LEU A 3 16.15 2.02 -10.08
N SER A 4 16.55 3.21 -10.53
CA SER A 4 17.95 3.65 -10.72
C SER A 4 18.52 4.34 -9.48
N ASP A 5 17.67 4.88 -8.61
CA ASP A 5 18.08 5.52 -7.35
C ASP A 5 18.42 4.48 -6.27
N ASN A 6 19.68 4.41 -5.86
CA ASN A 6 20.15 3.53 -4.79
C ASN A 6 19.49 3.86 -3.44
N ASN A 7 19.27 5.14 -3.13
CA ASN A 7 18.70 5.55 -1.85
C ASN A 7 17.25 5.08 -1.72
N SER A 8 16.47 5.16 -2.79
CA SER A 8 15.11 4.61 -2.84
C SER A 8 15.05 3.09 -2.63
N ARG A 9 16.12 2.36 -2.97
CA ARG A 9 16.21 0.89 -2.80
C ARG A 9 16.70 0.46 -1.42
N TYR A 10 17.38 1.34 -0.68
CA TYR A 10 17.97 1.05 0.64
C TYR A 10 17.01 0.35 1.63
N PRO A 11 15.74 0.79 1.84
CA PRO A 11 14.86 0.15 2.83
C PRO A 11 14.55 -1.33 2.52
N GLY A 12 14.62 -1.73 1.25
CA GLY A 12 14.33 -3.09 0.81
C GLY A 12 15.56 -3.99 0.72
N PHE A 13 16.75 -3.42 0.49
CA PHE A 13 17.95 -4.17 0.12
C PHE A 13 19.19 -3.88 0.98
N GLY A 14 19.17 -2.86 1.84
CA GLY A 14 20.31 -2.42 2.65
C GLY A 14 21.31 -1.55 1.88
N GLU A 15 22.35 -1.10 2.60
CA GLU A 15 23.44 -0.24 2.09
C GLU A 15 24.32 -1.02 1.11
N ASP A 16 24.84 -2.19 1.50
CA ASP A 16 25.68 -3.02 0.63
C ASP A 16 24.84 -3.96 -0.26
N SER A 17 23.96 -3.38 -1.08
CA SER A 17 23.14 -4.14 -1.99
C SER A 17 24.00 -4.74 -3.10
N ILE A 18 23.79 -6.03 -3.39
CA ILE A 18 24.36 -6.74 -4.56
C ILE A 18 23.98 -6.11 -5.93
N MET A 19 23.10 -5.10 -5.93
CA MET A 19 22.67 -4.34 -7.10
C MET A 19 23.24 -2.90 -7.08
N GLU A 20 24.20 -2.62 -6.19
CA GLU A 20 25.00 -1.40 -6.27
C GLU A 20 26.09 -1.60 -7.33
N THR A 21 26.13 -0.68 -8.29
CA THR A 21 27.09 -0.63 -9.40
C THR A 21 27.85 0.68 -9.35
N GLY A 22 29.07 0.71 -9.92
CA GLY A 22 29.86 1.93 -10.05
C GLY A 22 29.30 2.95 -11.06
N PHE A 23 28.23 2.59 -11.76
CA PHE A 23 27.54 3.38 -12.78
C PHE A 23 26.02 3.35 -12.55
N GLU A 24 25.30 4.20 -13.28
CA GLU A 24 23.84 4.28 -13.17
C GLU A 24 23.17 3.04 -13.78
N ALA A 25 22.42 2.30 -12.95
CA ALA A 25 21.70 1.12 -13.38
C ALA A 25 20.37 0.97 -12.64
N MET A 26 19.33 0.59 -13.38
CA MET A 26 18.03 0.24 -12.83
C MET A 26 17.97 -1.26 -12.52
N PHE A 27 17.39 -1.62 -11.38
CA PHE A 27 17.12 -3.02 -11.07
C PHE A 27 15.71 -3.26 -10.58
N LYS A 28 15.13 -4.39 -11.01
CA LYS A 28 13.89 -4.92 -10.46
C LYS A 28 13.98 -6.42 -10.27
N THR A 29 13.58 -6.87 -9.09
CA THR A 29 13.54 -8.30 -8.78
C THR A 29 12.12 -8.85 -8.65
N GLY A 30 11.97 -10.17 -8.84
CA GLY A 30 10.72 -10.90 -8.69
C GLY A 30 10.94 -12.29 -8.09
N THR A 31 10.03 -12.74 -7.24
CA THR A 31 10.07 -14.07 -6.62
C THR A 31 8.65 -14.61 -6.56
N SER A 32 8.42 -15.77 -7.17
CA SER A 32 7.12 -16.45 -7.07
C SER A 32 6.95 -17.07 -5.68
N ASN A 33 5.71 -17.40 -5.32
CA ASN A 33 5.43 -18.21 -4.13
C ASN A 33 6.31 -19.48 -4.12
N GLN A 34 6.71 -19.89 -2.92
CA GLN A 34 7.57 -21.05 -2.68
C GLN A 34 8.93 -21.02 -3.41
N PHE A 35 9.39 -19.85 -3.86
CA PHE A 35 10.68 -19.63 -4.51
C PHE A 35 10.93 -20.53 -5.73
N GLN A 36 9.87 -20.88 -6.47
CA GLN A 36 9.97 -21.75 -7.66
C GLN A 36 10.58 -21.01 -8.85
N ASN A 37 10.32 -19.71 -8.95
CA ASN A 37 10.85 -18.82 -9.97
C ASN A 37 11.40 -17.57 -9.30
N ILE A 38 12.67 -17.29 -9.55
CA ILE A 38 13.32 -16.05 -9.12
C ILE A 38 13.86 -15.32 -10.35
N TRP A 39 13.62 -14.02 -10.39
CA TRP A 39 13.97 -13.15 -11.51
C TRP A 39 14.72 -11.93 -11.01
N ALA A 40 15.66 -11.46 -11.82
CA ALA A 40 16.15 -10.10 -11.77
C ALA A 40 16.25 -9.53 -13.18
N LEU A 41 15.82 -8.28 -13.31
CA LEU A 41 16.03 -7.45 -14.47
C LEU A 41 16.95 -6.31 -14.04
N GLY A 42 18.04 -6.12 -14.77
CA GLY A 42 18.94 -4.99 -14.65
C GLY A 42 18.96 -4.21 -15.97
N SER A 43 19.13 -2.90 -15.93
CA SER A 43 19.29 -2.10 -17.14
C SER A 43 20.24 -0.93 -16.93
N THR A 44 21.06 -0.65 -17.94
CA THR A 44 21.65 0.66 -18.21
C THR A 44 20.79 1.36 -19.28
N PRO A 45 21.12 2.58 -19.72
CA PRO A 45 20.42 3.22 -20.84
C PRO A 45 20.50 2.45 -22.16
N GLU A 46 21.52 1.63 -22.36
CA GLU A 46 21.79 0.95 -23.64
C GLU A 46 21.51 -0.55 -23.60
N TYR A 47 21.63 -1.17 -22.43
CA TYR A 47 21.50 -2.62 -22.28
C TYR A 47 20.47 -2.96 -21.21
N THR A 48 19.71 -4.01 -21.47
CA THR A 48 18.85 -4.65 -20.47
C THR A 48 19.26 -6.11 -20.35
N VAL A 49 19.50 -6.56 -19.12
CA VAL A 49 19.84 -7.94 -18.78
C VAL A 49 18.71 -8.54 -17.95
N GLY A 50 18.28 -9.74 -18.30
CA GLY A 50 17.29 -10.49 -17.55
C GLY A 50 17.79 -11.87 -17.17
N ILE A 51 17.78 -12.16 -15.87
CA ILE A 51 18.20 -13.43 -15.31
C ILE A 51 16.99 -14.10 -14.66
N TRP A 52 16.69 -15.32 -15.12
CA TRP A 52 15.76 -16.22 -14.47
C TRP A 52 16.52 -17.39 -13.86
N MET A 53 16.11 -17.79 -12.67
CA MET A 53 16.49 -19.07 -12.12
C MET A 53 15.24 -19.80 -11.59
N GLY A 54 15.18 -21.07 -11.92
CA GLY A 54 14.08 -21.96 -11.61
C GLY A 54 14.35 -23.31 -12.24
N ASN A 55 13.36 -24.20 -12.15
CA ASN A 55 13.37 -25.44 -12.90
C ASN A 55 12.00 -25.66 -13.55
N PHE A 56 12.01 -26.32 -14.71
CA PHE A 56 10.79 -26.61 -15.46
C PHE A 56 9.83 -27.54 -14.72
N SER A 57 10.31 -28.24 -13.68
CA SER A 57 9.48 -29.11 -12.83
C SER A 57 8.73 -28.35 -11.73
N GLY A 58 8.98 -27.05 -11.54
CA GLY A 58 8.31 -26.23 -10.52
C GLY A 58 8.74 -26.52 -9.08
N HIS A 59 9.83 -27.23 -8.85
CA HIS A 59 10.36 -27.40 -7.50
C HIS A 59 10.96 -26.08 -6.98
N THR A 60 10.96 -25.91 -5.66
CA THR A 60 11.62 -24.77 -5.01
C THR A 60 13.10 -24.71 -5.38
N VAL A 61 13.60 -23.50 -5.70
CA VAL A 61 15.04 -23.26 -5.81
C VAL A 61 15.65 -23.31 -4.40
N ILE A 62 16.49 -24.32 -4.14
CA ILE A 62 17.15 -24.52 -2.83
C ILE A 62 18.57 -23.95 -2.89
N GLY A 63 18.97 -23.15 -1.90
CA GLY A 63 20.39 -22.79 -1.69
C GLY A 63 20.68 -21.34 -1.33
N ARG A 64 19.85 -20.38 -1.75
CA ARG A 64 19.85 -18.98 -1.28
C ARG A 64 18.43 -18.42 -1.34
N THR A 65 18.05 -17.65 -0.33
CA THR A 65 16.72 -17.03 -0.25
C THR A 65 16.62 -15.85 -1.21
N GLY A 66 15.51 -15.79 -1.97
CA GLY A 66 15.12 -14.61 -2.74
C GLY A 66 15.80 -14.43 -4.09
N SER A 67 15.53 -13.31 -4.72
CA SER A 67 15.98 -12.89 -6.05
C SER A 67 17.43 -12.39 -6.11
N SER A 68 18.19 -12.52 -5.01
CA SER A 68 19.53 -11.97 -4.90
C SER A 68 20.53 -12.61 -5.87
N LEU A 69 20.46 -13.92 -6.09
CA LEU A 69 21.41 -14.58 -7.00
C LEU A 69 21.22 -14.15 -8.47
N PRO A 70 19.99 -14.16 -9.03
CA PRO A 70 19.74 -13.55 -10.34
C PRO A 70 20.19 -12.08 -10.43
N ALA A 71 19.98 -11.31 -9.36
CA ALA A 71 20.34 -9.89 -9.34
C ALA A 71 21.86 -9.66 -9.36
N ALA A 72 22.63 -10.49 -8.65
CA ALA A 72 24.09 -10.45 -8.70
C ALA A 72 24.61 -10.77 -10.11
N ILE A 73 24.08 -11.82 -10.75
CA ILE A 73 24.45 -12.18 -12.13
C ILE A 73 24.09 -11.04 -13.09
N ALA A 74 22.91 -10.42 -12.93
CA ALA A 74 22.52 -9.28 -13.74
C ALA A 74 23.48 -8.09 -13.58
N ALA A 75 23.88 -7.78 -12.34
CA ALA A 75 24.82 -6.70 -12.04
C ALA A 75 26.21 -7.00 -12.64
N GLU A 76 26.73 -8.22 -12.46
CA GLU A 76 28.00 -8.64 -13.08
C GLU A 76 27.97 -8.55 -14.60
N MET A 77 26.87 -8.96 -15.24
CA MET A 77 26.73 -8.83 -16.69
C MET A 77 26.72 -7.37 -17.14
N LEU A 78 26.02 -6.49 -16.42
CA LEU A 78 26.04 -5.05 -16.71
C LEU A 78 27.43 -4.46 -16.52
N GLU A 79 28.17 -4.84 -15.47
CA GLU A 79 29.55 -4.40 -15.26
C GLU A 79 30.44 -4.74 -16.46
N ILE A 80 30.23 -5.89 -17.10
CA ILE A 80 30.99 -6.31 -18.29
C ILE A 80 30.59 -5.52 -19.55
N ILE A 81 29.30 -5.23 -19.74
CA ILE A 81 28.78 -4.72 -21.01
C ILE A 81 28.44 -3.24 -21.02
N HIS A 82 28.48 -2.55 -19.86
CA HIS A 82 28.12 -1.13 -19.79
C HIS A 82 29.05 -0.26 -20.63
N THR A 83 28.52 0.86 -21.09
CA THR A 83 29.31 1.94 -21.67
C THR A 83 29.58 3.00 -20.60
N GLU A 84 30.84 3.38 -20.45
CA GLU A 84 31.23 4.45 -19.52
C GLU A 84 30.50 5.76 -19.84
N GLY A 85 29.95 6.40 -18.80
CA GLY A 85 29.28 7.70 -18.92
C GLY A 85 27.87 7.67 -19.51
N ALA A 86 27.31 6.49 -19.82
CA ALA A 86 25.89 6.36 -20.17
C ALA A 86 25.03 6.70 -18.95
N VAL A 87 24.08 7.63 -19.12
CA VAL A 87 23.14 8.07 -18.07
C VAL A 87 21.70 7.98 -18.56
N PHE A 88 20.75 7.75 -17.65
CA PHE A 88 19.35 7.76 -18.04
C PHE A 88 18.92 9.17 -18.46
N GLY A 89 18.13 9.26 -19.53
CA GLY A 89 17.55 10.51 -19.95
C GLY A 89 16.61 11.07 -18.87
N LYS A 90 16.47 12.40 -18.83
CA LYS A 90 15.46 13.04 -17.98
C LYS A 90 14.06 12.52 -18.34
N VAL A 91 13.20 12.36 -17.34
CA VAL A 91 11.80 12.00 -17.54
C VAL A 91 11.13 13.11 -18.38
N PRO A 92 10.67 12.83 -19.60
CA PRO A 92 10.02 13.84 -20.45
C PRO A 92 8.74 14.37 -19.80
N ASP A 93 8.40 15.62 -20.12
CA ASP A 93 7.15 16.28 -19.69
C ASP A 93 6.88 16.19 -18.18
N SER A 94 7.94 16.26 -17.39
CA SER A 94 7.89 16.18 -15.94
C SER A 94 8.41 17.43 -15.25
N LYS A 95 7.93 17.65 -14.03
CA LYS A 95 8.41 18.66 -13.08
C LYS A 95 8.77 17.98 -11.78
N GLU A 96 9.87 18.41 -11.18
CA GLU A 96 10.23 17.99 -9.83
C GLU A 96 9.42 18.80 -8.82
N VAL A 97 8.78 18.11 -7.87
CA VAL A 97 7.89 18.71 -6.88
C VAL A 97 8.24 18.21 -5.49
N LYS A 98 8.28 19.14 -4.53
CA LYS A 98 8.44 18.81 -3.12
C LYS A 98 7.10 18.32 -2.56
N LEU A 99 7.08 17.09 -2.04
CA LEU A 99 5.89 16.42 -1.50
C LEU A 99 6.06 16.07 -0.03
N CYS A 100 4.94 16.00 0.68
CA CYS A 100 4.86 15.40 2.01
C CYS A 100 5.17 13.90 1.92
N THR A 101 6.13 13.43 2.73
CA THR A 101 6.52 12.00 2.76
C THR A 101 5.38 11.06 3.14
N LEU A 102 4.41 11.54 3.92
CA LEU A 102 3.32 10.72 4.41
C LEU A 102 2.10 10.72 3.48
N SER A 103 1.63 11.91 3.07
CA SER A 103 0.41 12.04 2.27
C SER A 103 0.64 12.01 0.76
N GLY A 104 1.87 12.23 0.30
CA GLY A 104 2.18 12.40 -1.13
C GLY A 104 1.62 13.70 -1.75
N LEU A 105 1.09 14.61 -0.93
CA LEU A 105 0.52 15.90 -1.34
C LEU A 105 1.50 17.06 -1.14
N ILE A 106 1.17 18.26 -1.64
CA ILE A 106 2.01 19.45 -1.45
C ILE A 106 2.13 19.76 0.06
N PRO A 107 3.36 19.92 0.61
CA PRO A 107 3.56 20.12 2.03
C PRO A 107 3.00 21.47 2.50
N ASN A 108 2.47 21.49 3.71
CA ASN A 108 2.06 22.70 4.42
C ASN A 108 3.09 23.10 5.50
N ALA A 109 2.83 24.18 6.23
CA ALA A 109 3.73 24.70 7.27
C ALA A 109 4.01 23.72 8.44
N TYR A 110 3.20 22.68 8.61
CA TYR A 110 3.28 21.71 9.70
C TYR A 110 3.77 20.33 9.22
N THR A 111 4.18 20.21 7.95
CA THR A 111 4.65 18.94 7.40
C THR A 111 6.01 18.57 8.00
N PRO A 112 6.13 17.41 8.69
CA PRO A 112 7.33 17.07 9.45
C PRO A 112 8.50 16.62 8.57
N SER A 113 8.21 16.01 7.42
CA SER A 113 9.22 15.51 6.50
C SER A 113 8.72 15.52 5.06
N THR A 114 9.63 15.84 4.14
CA THR A 114 9.34 16.02 2.72
C THR A 114 10.37 15.31 1.85
N TYR A 115 9.98 14.92 0.65
CA TYR A 115 10.85 14.39 -0.40
C TYR A 115 10.55 15.09 -1.73
N PHE A 116 11.44 14.94 -2.71
CA PHE A 116 11.20 15.40 -4.07
C PHE A 116 10.78 14.22 -4.95
N GLU A 117 9.86 14.46 -5.87
CA GLU A 117 9.39 13.46 -6.85
C GLU A 117 9.09 14.13 -8.19
N PHE A 118 9.24 13.37 -9.27
CA PHE A 118 8.86 13.80 -10.62
C PHE A 118 7.39 13.52 -10.89
N LEU A 119 6.68 14.54 -11.34
CA LEU A 119 5.26 14.46 -11.71
C LEU A 119 5.05 14.97 -13.13
N PRO A 120 3.97 14.56 -13.82
CA PRO A 120 3.57 15.18 -15.08
C PRO A 120 3.49 16.71 -14.95
N VAL A 121 3.90 17.44 -15.99
CA VAL A 121 3.96 18.91 -15.98
C VAL A 121 2.60 19.54 -15.64
N ASP A 122 1.52 18.91 -16.10
CA ASP A 122 0.12 19.30 -15.91
C ASP A 122 -0.52 18.69 -14.65
N ALA A 123 0.23 17.95 -13.83
CA ALA A 123 -0.30 17.38 -12.61
C ALA A 123 -0.77 18.48 -11.64
N GLU A 124 -2.05 18.41 -11.28
CA GLU A 124 -2.67 19.19 -10.21
C GLU A 124 -2.68 18.37 -8.92
N ILE A 125 -2.06 18.90 -7.86
CA ILE A 125 -1.96 18.24 -6.56
C ILE A 125 -2.40 19.20 -5.48
N ASN A 126 -3.25 18.72 -4.59
CA ASN A 126 -3.76 19.49 -3.46
C ASN A 126 -2.68 19.71 -2.40
N ILE A 127 -2.89 20.73 -1.57
CA ILE A 127 -2.10 20.91 -0.35
C ILE A 127 -2.54 19.87 0.67
N SER A 128 -1.56 19.26 1.33
CA SER A 128 -1.76 18.29 2.39
C SER A 128 -2.53 18.91 3.56
N ASP A 129 -3.62 18.28 3.96
CA ASP A 129 -4.38 18.55 5.18
C ASP A 129 -4.09 17.54 6.31
N TRP A 130 -3.14 16.63 6.09
CA TRP A 130 -2.81 15.56 7.05
C TRP A 130 -2.03 16.06 8.27
N HIS A 131 -1.45 17.25 8.22
CA HIS A 131 -0.64 17.79 9.31
C HIS A 131 -1.21 19.12 9.78
N ILE A 132 -1.59 19.18 11.05
CA ILE A 132 -2.18 20.35 11.71
C ILE A 132 -1.30 20.80 12.88
N PRO A 133 -1.35 22.08 13.30
CA PRO A 133 -0.63 22.52 14.49
C PRO A 133 -1.10 21.71 15.72
N ASP A 134 -0.15 21.30 16.55
CA ASP A 134 -0.45 20.73 17.86
C ASP A 134 -0.89 21.84 18.84
N PRO A 135 -2.15 21.85 19.29
CA PRO A 135 -2.63 22.87 20.24
C PRO A 135 -1.87 22.85 21.57
N LEU A 136 -1.26 21.72 21.94
CA LEU A 136 -0.48 21.58 23.16
C LEU A 136 0.98 22.02 22.97
N ASN A 137 1.48 22.01 21.73
CA ASN A 137 2.86 22.39 21.38
C ASN A 137 2.88 23.34 20.16
N PRO A 138 2.28 24.54 20.25
CA PRO A 138 1.99 25.37 19.08
C PRO A 138 3.22 25.90 18.33
N ASN A 139 4.40 25.92 18.96
CA ASN A 139 5.61 26.46 18.34
C ASN A 139 6.34 25.43 17.45
N ASN A 140 6.30 24.14 17.81
CA ASN A 140 7.11 23.10 17.15
C ASN A 140 6.38 21.76 16.94
N GLY A 141 5.13 21.61 17.38
CA GLY A 141 4.38 20.36 17.31
C GLY A 141 3.41 20.35 16.12
N ALA A 142 3.36 19.21 15.43
CA ALA A 142 2.37 18.90 14.42
C ALA A 142 1.66 17.59 14.78
N LEU A 143 0.33 17.57 14.67
CA LEU A 143 -0.46 16.34 14.78
C LEU A 143 -0.69 15.79 13.38
N THR A 144 -0.63 14.47 13.24
CA THR A 144 -1.00 13.77 12.01
C THR A 144 -2.46 13.35 12.08
N VAL A 145 -3.24 13.78 11.11
CA VAL A 145 -4.67 13.50 10.93
C VAL A 145 -4.84 12.74 9.62
N TYR A 146 -5.09 11.44 9.70
CA TYR A 146 -5.29 10.59 8.53
C TYR A 146 -6.71 10.69 8.01
N PRO A 147 -6.93 10.53 6.70
CA PRO A 147 -8.25 10.29 6.13
C PRO A 147 -8.96 9.07 6.75
N GLU A 148 -10.28 9.05 6.70
CA GLU A 148 -11.12 8.05 7.38
C GLU A 148 -10.87 6.61 6.91
N GLU A 149 -10.43 6.43 5.67
CA GLU A 149 -10.05 5.12 5.12
C GLU A 149 -8.90 4.45 5.89
N TYR A 150 -8.11 5.23 6.64
CA TYR A 150 -7.04 4.71 7.49
C TYR A 150 -7.49 4.35 8.91
N SER A 151 -8.75 4.57 9.29
CA SER A 151 -9.28 4.25 10.63
C SER A 151 -8.95 2.82 11.09
N SER A 152 -9.17 1.86 10.20
CA SER A 152 -8.85 0.44 10.43
C SER A 152 -7.37 0.20 10.66
N TRP A 153 -6.52 0.83 9.84
CA TRP A 153 -5.07 0.71 9.95
C TRP A 153 -4.56 1.38 11.24
N LEU A 154 -5.11 2.54 11.61
CA LEU A 154 -4.74 3.29 12.81
C LEU A 154 -5.14 2.56 14.10
N SER A 155 -6.17 1.70 14.06
CA SER A 155 -6.57 0.85 15.19
C SER A 155 -5.55 -0.26 15.52
N LEU A 156 -4.59 -0.53 14.63
CA LEU A 156 -3.56 -1.54 14.87
C LEU A 156 -2.57 -1.06 15.93
N LYS A 157 -1.98 -2.02 16.65
CA LYS A 157 -0.96 -1.75 17.67
C LYS A 157 0.22 -0.95 17.07
N ASP A 158 0.80 -0.07 17.89
CA ASP A 158 1.99 0.72 17.56
C ASP A 158 1.79 1.72 16.41
N ARG A 159 0.53 2.17 16.20
CA ARG A 159 0.18 3.29 15.30
C ARG A 159 -0.26 4.50 16.12
N SER A 160 0.03 5.70 15.62
CA SER A 160 -0.31 6.97 16.28
C SER A 160 -0.81 8.00 15.28
N GLY A 161 -1.67 8.90 15.77
CA GLY A 161 -2.32 9.96 14.99
C GLY A 161 -3.81 10.03 15.28
N PHE A 162 -4.51 10.84 14.48
CA PHE A 162 -5.95 11.05 14.58
C PHE A 162 -6.61 10.71 13.24
N ILE A 163 -7.92 10.49 13.25
CA ILE A 163 -8.72 10.38 12.03
C ILE A 163 -9.41 11.71 11.76
N SER A 164 -9.40 12.16 10.50
CA SER A 164 -10.13 13.35 10.08
C SER A 164 -11.62 13.13 10.33
N LYS A 165 -12.31 14.15 10.86
CA LYS A 165 -13.75 14.07 11.06
C LYS A 165 -14.46 14.33 9.73
N GLY A 166 -14.70 13.29 8.93
CA GLY A 166 -15.50 13.37 7.71
C GLY A 166 -17.00 13.20 8.01
N ARG A 167 -17.79 14.28 7.90
CA ARG A 167 -19.27 14.21 8.00
C ARG A 167 -19.89 13.62 6.73
N ASN A 168 -19.55 12.36 6.43
CA ASN A 168 -20.02 11.69 5.24
C ASN A 168 -21.03 10.61 5.61
N LYS A 169 -21.90 10.27 4.65
CA LYS A 169 -22.69 9.03 4.75
C LYS A 169 -21.73 7.84 4.87
N PRO A 170 -22.12 6.74 5.53
CA PRO A 170 -21.29 5.55 5.59
C PRO A 170 -21.02 5.03 4.18
N GLU A 171 -19.84 4.48 3.94
CA GLU A 171 -19.50 3.78 2.70
C GLU A 171 -18.73 2.50 3.02
N ILE A 172 -19.21 1.38 2.51
CA ILE A 172 -18.58 0.07 2.68
C ILE A 172 -17.50 -0.08 1.61
N ILE A 173 -16.24 0.01 2.04
CA ILE A 173 -15.07 -0.12 1.17
C ILE A 173 -14.64 -1.58 1.00
N TYR A 174 -15.05 -2.46 1.92
CA TYR A 174 -14.88 -3.90 1.80
C TYR A 174 -15.91 -4.65 2.67
N PRO A 175 -16.52 -5.74 2.17
CA PRO A 175 -16.35 -6.27 0.82
C PRO A 175 -17.13 -5.49 -0.24
N SER A 176 -16.79 -5.65 -1.51
CA SER A 176 -17.54 -5.04 -2.60
C SER A 176 -18.94 -5.65 -2.74
N ASN A 177 -19.89 -4.90 -3.28
CA ASN A 177 -21.24 -5.41 -3.54
C ASN A 177 -21.19 -6.66 -4.45
N ASN A 178 -22.00 -7.66 -4.11
CA ASN A 178 -22.06 -9.00 -4.73
C ASN A 178 -20.82 -9.89 -4.55
N SER A 179 -19.95 -9.59 -3.57
CA SER A 179 -18.82 -10.48 -3.25
C SER A 179 -19.29 -11.87 -2.83
N VAL A 180 -18.53 -12.89 -3.23
CA VAL A 180 -18.76 -14.30 -2.88
C VAL A 180 -17.61 -14.79 -2.01
N PHE A 181 -17.95 -15.34 -0.85
CA PHE A 181 -17.02 -15.93 0.11
C PHE A 181 -17.29 -17.43 0.22
N PHE A 182 -16.23 -18.21 0.45
CA PHE A 182 -16.32 -19.64 0.71
C PHE A 182 -15.84 -19.92 2.12
N ILE A 183 -16.58 -20.75 2.85
CA ILE A 183 -16.14 -21.25 4.16
C ILE A 183 -15.08 -22.34 3.92
N ASP A 184 -13.91 -22.19 4.54
CA ASP A 184 -12.89 -23.23 4.52
C ASP A 184 -13.39 -24.43 5.35
N PRO A 185 -13.57 -25.62 4.75
CA PRO A 185 -14.08 -26.78 5.50
C PRO A 185 -13.07 -27.34 6.50
N THR A 186 -11.80 -26.91 6.46
CA THR A 186 -10.73 -27.38 7.35
C THR A 186 -10.55 -26.52 8.61
N VAL A 187 -11.18 -25.34 8.65
CA VAL A 187 -11.11 -24.41 9.78
C VAL A 187 -12.47 -24.34 10.48
N PRO A 188 -12.55 -24.35 11.82
CA PRO A 188 -13.83 -24.15 12.52
C PRO A 188 -14.50 -22.85 12.09
N VAL A 189 -15.82 -22.87 11.86
CA VAL A 189 -16.57 -21.70 11.37
C VAL A 189 -16.44 -20.51 12.31
N ILE A 190 -16.38 -20.75 13.62
CA ILE A 190 -16.22 -19.71 14.65
C ILE A 190 -14.90 -18.92 14.53
N ASP A 191 -13.87 -19.54 13.92
CA ASP A 191 -12.56 -18.92 13.71
C ASP A 191 -12.49 -18.17 12.36
N GLN A 192 -13.54 -18.25 11.55
CA GLN A 192 -13.61 -17.63 10.23
C GLN A 192 -14.50 -16.38 10.28
N ILE A 193 -13.87 -15.20 10.32
CA ILE A 193 -14.55 -13.90 10.42
C ILE A 193 -14.37 -13.12 9.12
N LEU A 194 -15.47 -12.59 8.58
CA LEU A 194 -15.42 -11.59 7.52
C LEU A 194 -15.37 -10.19 8.14
N LYS A 195 -14.20 -9.56 8.07
CA LYS A 195 -14.04 -8.17 8.51
C LYS A 195 -14.63 -7.21 7.46
N ILE A 196 -15.69 -6.51 7.83
CA ILE A 196 -16.31 -5.46 7.01
C ILE A 196 -15.66 -4.13 7.38
N ARG A 197 -15.19 -3.42 6.37
CA ARG A 197 -14.51 -2.12 6.51
C ARG A 197 -15.36 -1.04 5.88
N THR A 198 -15.53 0.04 6.61
CA THR A 198 -16.42 1.13 6.26
C THR A 198 -15.79 2.49 6.64
N ILE A 199 -16.13 3.53 5.87
CA ILE A 199 -15.73 4.93 6.10
C ILE A 199 -16.98 5.82 6.25
N GLY A 200 -16.85 7.06 6.71
CA GLY A 200 -18.00 7.94 7.01
C GLY A 200 -18.52 7.81 8.46
N PHE A 201 -17.65 7.47 9.42
CA PHE A 201 -18.04 7.17 10.81
C PHE A 201 -17.61 8.23 11.82
N SER A 202 -16.87 9.28 11.43
CA SER A 202 -16.35 10.44 12.21
C SER A 202 -16.81 10.70 13.66
N GLY A 203 -16.71 9.70 14.54
CA GLY A 203 -17.24 9.76 15.90
C GLY A 203 -18.77 9.73 15.99
N GLU A 204 -19.49 9.49 14.89
CA GLU A 204 -20.92 9.23 14.90
C GLU A 204 -21.20 7.73 15.02
N LEU A 205 -22.10 7.41 15.94
CA LEU A 205 -22.62 6.06 16.08
C LEU A 205 -23.36 5.67 14.80
N SER A 206 -22.97 4.55 14.22
CA SER A 206 -23.59 4.02 13.01
C SER A 206 -24.19 2.66 13.30
N SER A 207 -25.46 2.48 12.98
CA SER A 207 -26.14 1.20 13.14
C SER A 207 -25.70 0.24 12.04
N VAL A 208 -25.34 -0.97 12.44
CA VAL A 208 -25.11 -2.11 11.55
C VAL A 208 -26.43 -2.85 11.40
N ILE A 209 -26.90 -2.94 10.16
CA ILE A 209 -28.19 -3.54 9.82
C ILE A 209 -27.94 -4.77 8.93
N ILE A 210 -28.32 -5.95 9.42
CA ILE A 210 -28.23 -7.20 8.67
C ILE A 210 -29.65 -7.68 8.35
N ASN A 211 -29.93 -7.87 7.06
CA ASN A 211 -31.24 -8.31 6.56
C ASN A 211 -32.42 -7.48 7.10
N GLY A 212 -32.20 -6.19 7.35
CA GLY A 212 -33.21 -5.24 7.83
C GLY A 212 -33.29 -5.09 9.35
N ASN A 213 -32.56 -5.88 10.12
CA ASN A 213 -32.52 -5.79 11.58
C ASN A 213 -31.24 -5.08 12.04
N VAL A 214 -31.37 -4.14 12.98
CA VAL A 214 -30.19 -3.57 13.66
C VAL A 214 -29.58 -4.67 14.53
N VAL A 215 -28.31 -4.98 14.30
CA VAL A 215 -27.59 -6.04 15.02
C VAL A 215 -26.49 -5.50 15.93
N ASP A 216 -25.97 -4.31 15.64
CA ASP A 216 -24.86 -3.70 16.36
C ASP A 216 -24.79 -2.19 16.09
N GLU A 217 -23.95 -1.49 16.84
CA GLU A 217 -23.62 -0.08 16.65
C GLU A 217 -22.11 0.14 16.74
N VAL A 218 -21.53 0.75 15.70
CA VAL A 218 -20.07 0.93 15.60
C VAL A 218 -19.69 2.40 15.43
N THR A 219 -18.52 2.76 15.93
CA THR A 219 -17.94 4.13 15.86
C THR A 219 -16.62 4.20 15.09
N ASN A 220 -16.03 3.05 14.73
CA ASN A 220 -14.67 2.94 14.21
C ASN A 220 -14.57 2.27 12.83
N GLY A 221 -15.68 2.23 12.08
CA GLY A 221 -15.71 1.76 10.70
C GLY A 221 -15.34 0.28 10.48
N ASN A 222 -15.37 -0.54 11.53
CA ASN A 222 -15.07 -1.96 11.46
C ASN A 222 -16.19 -2.77 12.09
N TYR A 223 -16.61 -3.83 11.40
CA TYR A 223 -17.55 -4.81 11.93
C TYR A 223 -17.08 -6.22 11.58
N ASN A 224 -17.05 -7.08 12.59
CA ASN A 224 -16.70 -8.48 12.41
C ASN A 224 -17.99 -9.26 12.14
N PHE A 225 -18.16 -9.71 10.89
CA PHE A 225 -19.29 -10.54 10.50
C PHE A 225 -18.89 -12.03 10.62
N GLU A 226 -19.60 -12.77 11.47
CA GLU A 226 -19.43 -14.22 11.59
C GLU A 226 -19.90 -14.92 10.31
N LEU A 227 -19.04 -15.75 9.71
CA LEU A 227 -19.38 -16.40 8.44
C LEU A 227 -20.49 -17.43 8.63
N GLN A 228 -21.63 -17.20 7.97
CA GLN A 228 -22.75 -18.12 7.92
C GLN A 228 -23.19 -18.30 6.46
N LYS A 229 -23.39 -19.53 6.01
CA LYS A 229 -23.83 -19.79 4.63
C LYS A 229 -25.15 -19.10 4.36
N GLY A 230 -25.25 -18.42 3.22
CA GLY A 230 -26.46 -17.70 2.85
C GLY A 230 -26.22 -16.47 1.99
N GLU A 231 -27.29 -15.74 1.78
CA GLU A 231 -27.26 -14.42 1.16
C GLU A 231 -27.50 -13.37 2.24
N TRP A 232 -26.61 -12.39 2.30
CA TRP A 232 -26.63 -11.40 3.36
C TRP A 232 -26.67 -10.01 2.77
N GLN A 233 -27.60 -9.22 3.29
CA GLN A 233 -27.72 -7.82 2.97
C GLN A 233 -27.25 -7.01 4.17
N ILE A 234 -26.17 -6.26 3.99
CA ILE A 234 -25.48 -5.56 5.06
C ILE A 234 -25.55 -4.07 4.75
N GLU A 235 -26.03 -3.30 5.72
CA GLU A 235 -26.23 -1.86 5.61
C GLU A 235 -25.61 -1.18 6.83
N PHE A 236 -24.88 -0.10 6.58
CA PHE A 236 -24.41 0.82 7.61
C PHE A 236 -25.16 2.13 7.45
N LYS A 237 -25.70 2.63 8.56
CA LYS A 237 -26.53 3.84 8.57
C LYS A 237 -26.14 4.77 9.71
N ASN A 238 -25.97 6.05 9.40
CA ASN A 238 -25.80 7.14 10.36
C ASN A 238 -26.87 8.22 10.13
N THR A 239 -26.70 9.39 10.76
CA THR A 239 -27.64 10.51 10.63
C THR A 239 -27.65 11.15 9.24
N ILE A 240 -26.57 10.99 8.47
CA ILE A 240 -26.33 11.60 7.16
C ILE A 240 -26.87 10.72 6.03
N GLY A 241 -26.78 9.40 6.17
CA GLY A 241 -27.31 8.46 5.18
C GLY A 241 -26.98 7.00 5.48
N SER A 242 -27.12 6.15 4.47
CA SER A 242 -26.71 4.75 4.55
C SER A 242 -26.01 4.26 3.28
N ASN A 243 -25.23 3.20 3.45
CA ASN A 243 -24.68 2.42 2.34
C ASN A 243 -24.88 0.93 2.61
N LYS A 244 -25.11 0.20 1.52
CA LYS A 244 -25.66 -1.14 1.57
C LYS A 244 -25.07 -2.01 0.48
N ILE A 245 -24.73 -3.23 0.85
CA ILE A 245 -24.22 -4.26 -0.05
C ILE A 245 -24.98 -5.56 0.14
N LYS A 246 -24.90 -6.41 -0.88
CA LYS A 246 -25.27 -7.82 -0.81
C LYS A 246 -24.01 -8.67 -0.93
N ILE A 247 -23.88 -9.71 -0.11
CA ILE A 247 -22.81 -10.70 -0.20
C ILE A 247 -23.39 -12.11 -0.18
N TYR A 248 -22.60 -13.06 -0.66
CA TYR A 248 -22.96 -14.47 -0.72
C TYR A 248 -21.89 -15.30 -0.01
N ILE A 249 -22.29 -16.17 0.90
CA ILE A 249 -21.39 -17.09 1.60
C ILE A 249 -21.80 -18.51 1.23
N ARG A 250 -20.85 -19.27 0.69
CA ARG A 250 -21.04 -20.63 0.14
C ARG A 250 -20.31 -21.70 0.95
#